data_AF-A0A4P6PDC8-F1
#
_entry.id   AF-A0A4P6PDC8-F1
#
_cell.length_a   1.000
_cell.length_b   1.000
_cell.length_c   1.000
_cell.angle_alpha   90.00
_cell.angle_beta   90.00
_cell.angle_gamma   90.00
#
_symmetry.space_group_name_H-M   'P 1'
#
loop_
_entity.id
_entity.type
_entity.pdbx_description
1 polymer ?
#
loop_
_entity_poly.entity_id
_entity_poly.type
_entity_poly.pdbx_seq_one_letter_code
_entity_poly.pdbx_strand_id
1 'polypeptide(L)'
;MKIKIMLLAISVALSSFSSKIPEPEKLHPEFYTIQFSLAELPTDFEMYKKSSPHEQPTIERVENSGANFTTLTTIYTALNKEFSCDTGDVKGKLDSESETIDILKLKIPDYEITDPFTIEAKSTGWSTFFLGGKIVEGKEKKYCLLVKTYAPKK
;
A
#
# COMPACT_ATOMS: atom_id res chain seq x y z
N MET A 1 -59.29 -20.37 0.40
CA MET A 1 -57.88 -20.56 0.81
C MET A 1 -57.07 -19.34 0.40
N LYS A 2 -56.53 -18.57 1.36
CA LYS A 2 -55.71 -17.38 1.08
C LYS A 2 -54.22 -17.79 1.17
N ILE A 3 -53.53 -17.84 0.03
CA ILE A 3 -52.10 -18.13 -0.04
C ILE A 3 -51.36 -16.85 0.34
N LYS A 4 -50.72 -16.86 1.52
CA LYS A 4 -49.78 -15.81 1.92
C LYS A 4 -48.49 -16.03 1.15
N ILE A 5 -48.23 -15.19 0.15
CA ILE A 5 -46.94 -15.12 -0.53
C ILE A 5 -45.99 -14.39 0.43
N MET A 6 -45.12 -15.15 1.07
CA MET A 6 -44.03 -14.64 1.89
C MET A 6 -42.96 -14.12 0.91
N LEU A 7 -42.86 -12.81 0.74
CA LEU A 7 -41.76 -12.20 0.00
C LEU A 7 -40.47 -12.46 0.78
N LEU A 8 -39.66 -13.38 0.25
CA LEU A 8 -38.29 -13.57 0.63
C LEU A 8 -37.55 -12.27 0.27
N ALA A 9 -37.16 -11.49 1.27
CA ALA A 9 -36.23 -10.40 1.08
C ALA A 9 -34.90 -11.01 0.63
N ILE A 10 -34.64 -10.95 -0.68
CA ILE A 10 -33.32 -11.26 -1.23
C ILE A 10 -32.41 -10.17 -0.70
N SER A 11 -31.70 -10.48 0.38
CA SER A 11 -30.57 -9.70 0.86
C SER A 11 -29.53 -9.68 -0.24
N VAL A 12 -29.59 -8.67 -1.10
CA VAL A 12 -28.46 -8.31 -1.94
C VAL A 12 -27.39 -7.79 -0.99
N ALA A 13 -26.58 -8.71 -0.48
CA ALA A 13 -25.27 -8.37 0.04
C ALA A 13 -24.50 -7.79 -1.15
N LEU A 14 -24.60 -6.48 -1.33
CA LEU A 14 -23.76 -5.72 -2.24
C LEU A 14 -22.34 -5.83 -1.69
N SER A 15 -21.68 -6.90 -2.14
CA SER A 15 -20.26 -7.00 -2.42
C SER A 15 -19.47 -5.80 -1.91
N SER A 16 -18.94 -5.93 -0.69
CA SER A 16 -17.73 -5.22 -0.31
C SER A 16 -16.62 -5.66 -1.26
N PHE A 17 -16.57 -5.07 -2.45
CA PHE A 17 -15.33 -4.83 -3.18
C PHE A 17 -14.52 -3.82 -2.35
N SER A 18 -14.19 -4.20 -1.10
CA SER A 18 -12.95 -3.75 -0.50
C SER A 18 -11.92 -4.40 -1.40
N SER A 19 -11.27 -3.58 -2.23
CA SER A 19 -10.00 -3.91 -2.84
C SER A 19 -9.05 -4.29 -1.72
N LYS A 20 -9.14 -5.56 -1.26
CA LYS A 20 -8.26 -6.09 -0.24
C LYS A 20 -6.88 -6.02 -0.86
N ILE A 21 -6.09 -5.05 -0.40
CA ILE A 21 -4.68 -4.96 -0.74
C ILE A 21 -4.13 -6.38 -0.59
N PRO A 22 -3.52 -6.95 -1.64
CA PRO A 22 -3.10 -8.34 -1.60
C PRO A 22 -2.24 -8.56 -0.36
N GLU A 23 -2.52 -9.58 0.44
CA GLU A 23 -1.64 -9.98 1.55
C GLU A 23 -0.52 -10.87 0.98
N PRO A 24 0.65 -10.96 1.64
CA PRO A 24 1.73 -11.80 1.14
C PRO A 24 1.31 -13.27 1.16
N GLU A 25 1.64 -14.02 0.10
CA GLU A 25 1.29 -15.44 -0.03
C GLU A 25 1.89 -16.29 1.10
N LYS A 26 3.05 -15.88 1.63
CA LYS A 26 3.75 -16.56 2.70
C LYS A 26 4.46 -15.58 3.64
N LEU A 27 4.32 -15.84 4.93
CA LEU A 27 5.11 -15.22 6.00
C LEU A 27 6.27 -16.14 6.38
N HIS A 28 7.44 -15.56 6.56
CA HIS A 28 8.63 -16.27 7.04
C HIS A 28 8.78 -16.05 8.54
N PRO A 29 8.58 -17.06 9.39
CA PRO A 29 8.66 -16.88 10.84
C PRO A 29 10.04 -16.42 11.32
N GLU A 30 11.09 -16.67 10.55
CA GLU A 30 12.49 -16.32 10.85
C GLU A 30 12.91 -14.90 10.39
N PHE A 31 12.15 -14.26 9.50
CA PHE A 31 12.50 -12.97 8.91
C PHE A 31 11.39 -11.93 9.07
N TYR A 32 11.75 -10.65 8.98
CA TYR A 32 10.75 -9.63 8.72
C TYR A 32 10.24 -9.82 7.30
N THR A 33 8.92 -9.88 7.15
CA THR A 33 8.28 -9.80 5.84
C THR A 33 7.83 -8.35 5.66
N ILE A 34 8.25 -7.69 4.59
CA ILE A 34 7.86 -6.32 4.27
C ILE A 34 7.16 -6.35 2.91
N GLN A 35 5.92 -5.91 2.86
CA GLN A 35 5.17 -5.81 1.62
C GLN A 35 5.09 -4.35 1.17
N PHE A 36 5.46 -4.13 -0.09
CA PHE A 36 5.29 -2.87 -0.79
C PHE A 36 4.19 -3.03 -1.83
N SER A 37 3.17 -2.18 -1.76
CA SER A 37 2.08 -2.13 -2.72
C SER A 37 1.93 -0.70 -3.26
N LEU A 38 1.59 -0.58 -4.53
CA LEU A 38 1.26 0.69 -5.16
C LEU A 38 -0.25 0.79 -5.32
N ALA A 39 -0.80 1.94 -4.96
CA ALA A 39 -2.15 2.35 -5.29
C ALA A 39 -2.09 3.43 -6.37
N GLU A 40 -2.60 3.13 -7.56
CA GLU A 40 -2.87 4.12 -8.60
C GLU A 40 -4.21 4.78 -8.28
N LEU A 41 -4.13 6.05 -7.87
CA LEU A 41 -5.27 6.86 -7.46
C LEU A 41 -5.95 7.45 -8.71
N PRO A 42 -7.29 7.61 -8.69
CA PRO A 42 -7.97 8.24 -9.80
C PRO A 42 -7.54 9.72 -9.93
N THR A 43 -7.60 10.26 -11.14
CA THR A 43 -7.08 11.61 -11.44
C THR A 43 -7.78 12.69 -10.61
N ASP A 44 -9.07 12.53 -10.35
CA ASP A 44 -9.91 13.41 -9.51
C ASP A 44 -9.75 13.14 -8.00
N PHE A 45 -8.80 12.28 -7.60
CA PHE A 45 -8.46 12.13 -6.19
C PHE A 45 -7.90 13.45 -5.66
N GLU A 46 -8.75 14.17 -4.94
CA GLU A 46 -8.45 15.40 -4.23
C GLU A 46 -7.67 15.06 -2.96
N MET A 47 -6.36 14.96 -3.09
CA MET A 47 -5.49 14.96 -1.92
C MET A 47 -5.27 16.40 -1.48
N TYR A 48 -5.87 16.76 -0.33
CA TYR A 48 -5.72 18.03 0.36
C TYR A 48 -6.25 19.27 -0.38
N LYS A 49 -7.44 19.71 0.05
CA LYS A 49 -7.75 21.15 0.05
C LYS A 49 -6.78 21.87 1.01
N LYS A 50 -5.65 22.34 0.48
CA LYS A 50 -4.83 23.50 0.90
C LYS A 50 -4.40 23.73 2.37
N SER A 51 -4.76 22.93 3.37
CA SER A 51 -4.48 23.31 4.77
C SER A 51 -3.28 22.65 5.45
N SER A 52 -2.70 21.55 4.93
CA SER A 52 -1.42 21.06 5.48
C SER A 52 -0.66 20.14 4.51
N PRO A 53 0.56 20.49 4.08
CA PRO A 53 1.39 19.67 3.19
C PRO A 53 2.03 18.44 3.88
N HIS A 54 1.62 18.09 5.10
CA HIS A 54 2.28 17.05 5.91
C HIS A 54 1.37 15.92 6.37
N GLU A 55 0.08 15.98 6.05
CA GLU A 55 -0.80 14.88 6.40
C GLU A 55 -0.66 13.80 5.32
N GLN A 56 -0.39 12.56 5.75
CA GLN A 56 -0.35 11.40 4.87
C GLN A 56 -1.76 10.85 4.69
N PRO A 57 -2.13 10.34 3.50
CA PRO A 57 -3.47 9.77 3.30
C PRO A 57 -3.63 8.52 4.17
N THR A 58 -4.72 8.34 4.89
CA THR A 58 -4.94 7.09 5.64
C THR A 58 -5.22 5.93 4.69
N ILE A 59 -4.95 4.70 5.14
CA ILE A 59 -5.23 3.50 4.34
C ILE A 59 -6.71 3.41 3.94
N GLU A 60 -7.61 3.71 4.86
CA GLU A 60 -9.06 3.74 4.64
C GLU A 60 -9.46 4.73 3.54
N ARG A 61 -8.79 5.90 3.46
CA ARG A 61 -9.05 6.87 2.38
C ARG A 61 -8.61 6.35 1.02
N VAL A 62 -7.47 5.67 0.95
CA VAL A 62 -6.96 5.09 -0.30
C VAL A 62 -7.85 3.92 -0.74
N GLU A 63 -8.30 3.06 0.18
CA GLU A 63 -9.23 1.97 -0.12
C GLU A 63 -10.58 2.49 -0.63
N ASN A 64 -11.09 3.56 -0.05
CA ASN A 64 -12.36 4.17 -0.46
C ASN A 64 -12.26 5.07 -1.70
N SER A 65 -11.06 5.28 -2.25
CA SER A 65 -10.88 6.17 -3.41
C SER A 65 -11.16 5.49 -4.74
N GLY A 66 -11.41 4.18 -4.77
CA GLY A 66 -11.45 3.41 -6.02
C GLY A 66 -10.07 3.25 -6.67
N ALA A 67 -8.99 3.31 -5.87
CA ALA A 67 -7.64 3.11 -6.37
C ALA A 67 -7.46 1.69 -6.95
N ASN A 68 -6.60 1.57 -7.95
CA ASN A 68 -6.14 0.28 -8.43
C ASN A 68 -4.89 -0.15 -7.65
N PHE A 69 -4.93 -1.30 -6.99
CA PHE A 69 -3.86 -1.79 -6.14
C PHE A 69 -3.04 -2.86 -6.85
N THR A 70 -1.72 -2.69 -6.85
CA THR A 70 -0.77 -3.68 -7.36
C THR A 70 0.31 -3.91 -6.33
N THR A 71 0.60 -5.16 -5.98
CA THR A 71 1.78 -5.46 -5.16
C THR A 71 3.03 -5.19 -5.98
N LEU A 72 3.90 -4.31 -5.47
CA LEU A 72 5.18 -4.01 -6.10
C LEU A 72 6.19 -5.11 -5.80
N THR A 73 6.34 -5.46 -4.51
CA THR A 73 7.22 -6.56 -4.09
C THR A 73 6.93 -6.98 -2.65
N THR A 74 7.32 -8.21 -2.30
CA THR A 74 7.45 -8.66 -0.91
C THR A 74 8.91 -8.98 -0.63
N ILE A 75 9.46 -8.41 0.44
CA ILE A 75 10.85 -8.60 0.87
C ILE A 75 10.88 -9.42 2.15
N TYR A 76 11.83 -10.34 2.23
CA TYR A 76 12.17 -11.04 3.46
C TYR A 76 13.56 -10.60 3.88
N THR A 77 13.68 -9.98 5.05
CA THR A 77 14.97 -9.44 5.50
C THR A 77 15.18 -9.57 7.00
N ALA A 78 16.45 -9.53 7.40
CA ALA A 78 16.85 -9.38 8.79
C ALA A 78 17.04 -7.89 9.13
N LEU A 79 17.06 -7.59 10.42
CA LEU A 79 17.29 -6.23 10.91
C LEU A 79 18.65 -5.69 10.48
N ASN A 80 18.67 -4.40 10.17
CA ASN A 80 19.86 -3.65 9.79
C ASN A 80 20.61 -4.22 8.57
N LYS A 81 19.96 -5.07 7.78
CA LYS A 81 20.47 -5.56 6.50
C LYS A 81 19.83 -4.80 5.36
N GLU A 82 20.67 -4.37 4.43
CA GLU A 82 20.20 -3.88 3.15
C GLU A 82 19.49 -5.00 2.40
N PHE A 83 18.42 -4.62 1.70
CA PHE A 83 17.63 -5.52 0.88
C PHE A 83 17.34 -4.89 -0.49
N SER A 84 17.07 -5.76 -1.45
CA SER A 84 16.58 -5.41 -2.78
C SER A 84 15.54 -6.45 -3.18
N CYS A 85 14.50 -6.08 -3.91
CA CYS A 85 13.70 -7.08 -4.62
C CYS A 85 14.47 -7.61 -5.84
N ASP A 86 14.05 -8.78 -6.33
CA ASP A 86 14.70 -9.48 -7.45
C ASP A 86 14.66 -8.68 -8.77
N THR A 87 13.62 -7.86 -8.95
CA THR A 87 13.47 -6.95 -10.10
C THR A 87 14.26 -5.65 -9.94
N GLY A 88 14.76 -5.35 -8.73
CA GLY A 88 15.49 -4.12 -8.41
C GLY A 88 14.62 -2.87 -8.32
N ASP A 89 13.31 -3.03 -8.16
CA ASP A 89 12.33 -1.96 -8.00
C ASP A 89 12.40 -1.30 -6.63
N VAL A 90 12.66 -2.05 -5.57
CA VAL A 90 12.84 -1.51 -4.23
C VAL A 90 14.21 -1.87 -3.73
N LYS A 91 14.95 -0.88 -3.22
CA LYS A 91 16.15 -1.09 -2.39
C LYS A 91 16.03 -0.30 -1.11
N GLY A 92 16.37 -0.92 0.01
CA GLY A 92 16.24 -0.28 1.30
C GLY A 92 16.93 -1.01 2.44
N LYS A 93 16.69 -0.53 3.65
CA LYS A 93 17.16 -1.10 4.91
C LYS A 93 16.06 -0.99 5.95
N LEU A 94 15.82 -2.07 6.70
CA LEU A 94 14.89 -2.08 7.82
C LEU A 94 15.67 -1.88 9.12
N ASP A 95 15.29 -0.86 9.89
CA ASP A 95 15.76 -0.66 11.26
C ASP A 95 14.54 -0.69 12.21
N SER A 96 14.29 -1.84 12.83
CA SER A 96 13.18 -1.95 13.77
C SER A 96 13.46 -1.31 15.12
N GLU A 97 14.71 -0.98 15.46
CA GLU A 97 15.00 -0.30 16.74
C GLU A 97 14.45 1.12 16.71
N SER A 98 14.59 1.79 15.56
CA SER A 98 13.98 3.08 15.28
C SER A 98 12.55 2.97 14.71
N GLU A 99 12.05 1.75 14.49
CA GLU A 99 10.77 1.47 13.82
C GLU A 99 10.67 2.12 12.43
N THR A 100 11.74 2.10 11.65
CA THR A 100 11.79 2.73 10.31
C THR A 100 12.28 1.79 9.21
N ILE A 101 11.88 2.11 7.97
CA ILE A 101 12.49 1.57 6.75
C ILE A 101 13.05 2.75 5.97
N ASP A 102 14.34 2.70 5.68
CA ASP A 102 14.99 3.61 4.75
C ASP A 102 14.88 3.05 3.34
N ILE A 103 14.15 3.75 2.48
CA ILE A 103 14.03 3.42 1.06
C ILE A 103 15.11 4.21 0.33
N LEU A 104 16.15 3.50 -0.10
CA LEU A 104 17.29 4.06 -0.83
C LEU A 104 16.98 4.26 -2.31
N LYS A 105 16.08 3.43 -2.85
CA LYS A 105 15.64 3.51 -4.24
C LYS A 105 14.25 2.91 -4.38
N LEU A 106 13.38 3.59 -5.13
CA LEU A 106 12.06 3.08 -5.51
C LEU A 106 11.82 3.32 -7.00
N LYS A 107 11.67 2.25 -7.77
CA LYS A 107 11.16 2.27 -9.13
C LYS A 107 9.69 1.87 -9.10
N ILE A 108 8.89 2.62 -9.82
CA ILE A 108 7.48 2.34 -10.05
C ILE A 108 7.25 2.39 -11.57
N PRO A 109 6.09 1.95 -12.08
CA PRO A 109 5.80 2.09 -13.51
C PRO A 109 5.98 3.53 -13.98
N ASP A 110 6.71 3.71 -15.09
CA ASP A 110 6.94 5.00 -15.75
C ASP A 110 7.72 6.05 -14.93
N TYR A 111 8.27 5.70 -13.76
CA TYR A 111 8.96 6.63 -12.87
C TYR A 111 9.96 5.97 -11.89
N GLU A 112 11.02 6.69 -11.56
CA GLU A 112 11.99 6.29 -10.55
C GLU A 112 12.13 7.41 -9.53
N ILE A 113 11.91 7.10 -8.26
CA ILE A 113 12.29 7.96 -7.13
C ILE A 113 13.76 7.67 -6.81
N THR A 114 14.59 8.68 -7.05
CA THR A 114 16.03 8.60 -6.82
C THR A 114 16.44 9.15 -5.46
N ASP A 115 15.62 10.01 -4.86
CA ASP A 115 15.91 10.60 -3.56
C ASP A 115 15.50 9.62 -2.45
N PRO A 116 16.44 9.23 -1.56
CA PRO A 116 16.11 8.37 -0.44
C PRO A 116 15.06 9.00 0.48
N PHE A 117 14.18 8.18 1.03
CA PHE A 117 13.22 8.62 2.03
C PHE A 117 12.97 7.54 3.07
N THR A 118 12.58 7.97 4.27
CA THR A 118 12.35 7.09 5.42
C THR A 118 10.86 6.99 5.69
N ILE A 119 10.41 5.79 6.02
CA ILE A 119 9.03 5.50 6.37
C ILE A 119 8.93 4.83 7.74
N GLU A 120 7.87 5.11 8.49
CA GLU A 120 7.59 4.40 9.74
C GLU A 120 7.14 2.96 9.44
N ALA A 121 7.79 1.98 10.06
CA ALA A 121 7.61 0.55 9.86
C ALA A 121 6.64 -0.06 10.87
N LYS A 122 5.44 0.51 10.99
CA LYS A 122 4.44 0.06 11.97
C LYS A 122 4.01 -1.38 11.68
N SER A 123 4.17 -2.25 12.68
CA SER A 123 3.74 -3.65 12.61
C SER A 123 2.22 -3.83 12.76
N THR A 124 1.50 -2.77 13.14
CA THR A 124 0.07 -2.79 13.46
C THR A 124 -0.83 -2.42 12.28
N GLY A 125 -0.28 -2.04 11.12
CA GLY A 125 -1.10 -1.63 9.99
C GLY A 125 -0.30 -1.23 8.75
N TRP A 126 -1.01 -0.67 7.78
CA TRP A 126 -0.41 -0.11 6.57
C TRP A 126 0.07 1.31 6.82
N SER A 127 1.33 1.58 6.48
CA SER A 127 1.85 2.92 6.32
C SER A 127 1.64 3.38 4.86
N THR A 128 1.31 4.65 4.69
CA THR A 128 0.83 5.22 3.42
C THR A 128 1.62 6.47 3.06
N PHE A 129 2.27 6.46 1.90
CA PHE A 129 3.12 7.55 1.44
C PHE A 129 2.66 8.03 0.09
N PHE A 130 2.26 9.29 -0.02
CA PHE A 130 1.93 9.86 -1.32
C PHE A 130 3.20 10.16 -2.11
N LEU A 131 3.30 9.62 -3.32
CA LEU A 131 4.48 9.78 -4.18
C LEU A 131 4.34 10.94 -5.17
N GLY A 132 3.18 11.61 -5.21
CA GLY A 132 2.92 12.70 -6.17
C GLY A 132 2.06 12.28 -7.37
N GLY A 133 1.74 13.27 -8.19
CA GLY A 133 1.11 13.11 -9.51
C GLY A 133 2.13 13.35 -10.63
N LYS A 134 2.14 12.48 -11.64
CA LYS A 134 2.98 12.62 -12.84
C LYS A 134 2.15 12.43 -14.10
N ILE A 135 2.50 13.17 -15.16
CA ILE A 135 1.88 13.00 -16.47
C ILE A 135 2.50 11.79 -17.18
N VAL A 136 1.68 10.77 -17.44
CA VAL A 136 2.00 9.58 -18.23
C VAL A 136 1.04 9.54 -19.42
N GLU A 137 1.58 9.51 -20.63
CA GLU A 137 0.78 9.51 -21.88
C GLU A 137 -0.27 10.64 -21.94
N GLY A 138 0.07 11.82 -21.41
CA GLY A 138 -0.81 12.99 -21.40
C GLY A 138 -1.90 12.98 -20.31
N LYS A 139 -1.92 11.98 -19.43
CA LYS A 139 -2.82 11.91 -18.27
C LYS A 139 -2.05 12.00 -16.96
N GLU A 140 -2.56 12.76 -16.00
CA GLU A 140 -2.00 12.76 -14.65
C GLU A 140 -2.36 11.46 -13.95
N LYS A 141 -1.32 10.70 -13.56
CA LYS A 141 -1.40 9.53 -12.69
C LYS A 141 -0.85 9.89 -11.32
N LYS A 142 -1.60 9.57 -10.28
CA LYS A 142 -1.24 9.81 -8.87
C LYS A 142 -0.98 8.48 -8.19
N TYR A 143 0.11 8.39 -7.45
CA TYR A 143 0.49 7.14 -6.77
C TYR A 143 0.60 7.32 -5.26
N CYS A 144 0.15 6.29 -4.53
CA CYS A 144 0.45 6.12 -3.12
C CYS A 144 1.21 4.80 -2.93
N LEU A 145 2.34 4.86 -2.23
CA LEU A 145 3.05 3.69 -1.74
C LEU A 145 2.42 3.24 -0.42
N LEU A 146 2.09 1.97 -0.34
CA LEU A 146 1.59 1.31 0.84
C LEU A 146 2.65 0.33 1.31
N VAL A 147 3.01 0.41 2.59
CA VAL A 147 3.99 -0.49 3.19
C VAL A 147 3.44 -1.13 4.44
N LYS A 148 3.58 -2.44 4.54
CA LYS A 148 3.21 -3.21 5.73
C LYS A 148 4.35 -4.12 6.14
N THR A 149 4.66 -4.09 7.42
CA THR A 149 5.76 -4.87 8.01
C THR A 149 5.18 -5.93 8.93
N TYR A 150 5.57 -7.18 8.72
CA TYR A 150 5.22 -8.31 9.56
C TYR A 150 6.50 -8.74 10.29
N ALA A 151 6.45 -8.69 11.63
CA ALA A 151 7.55 -9.14 12.45
C ALA A 151 7.69 -10.68 12.43
N PRO A 152 8.91 -11.21 12.66
CA PRO A 152 9.15 -12.64 12.88
C PRO A 152 8.24 -13.20 13.99
N LYS A 153 7.77 -14.44 13.83
CA LYS A 153 7.01 -15.14 14.87
C LYS A 153 8.00 -15.95 15.71
N LYS A 154 8.13 -15.57 16.99
CA LYS A 154 8.90 -16.32 17.98
C LYS A 154 8.28 -17.68 18.27
#